data_AF-A0AAV5TQH8-F1
#
_entry.id   AF-A0AAV5TQH8-F1
#
_cell.length_a   1.000
_cell.length_b   1.000
_cell.length_c   1.000
_cell.angle_alpha   90.00
_cell.angle_beta   90.00
_cell.angle_gamma   90.00
#
_symmetry.space_group_name_H-M   'P 1'
#
loop_
_entity.id
_entity.type
_entity.pdbx_description
1 polymer ?
#
loop_
_entity_poly.entity_id
_entity_poly.type
_entity_poly.pdbx_seq_one_letter_code
_entity_poly.pdbx_strand_id
1 'polypeptide(L)'
;SRACLICGTQKPRDRFVSTACGHVVCGFCAEGAKECPLCLKPTKMVHLFEDQHTRECGVCLCESPVIRRVIRSCGHLLYSACLIKIWMDACRSERQFVCPFCRADCNPAIVLQEDEEKEKNKTKIRPKSA
;
A
#
# COMPACT_ATOMS: atom_id res chain seq x y z
N SER A 1 10.24 1.68 -5.08
CA SER A 1 11.03 1.91 -3.84
C SER A 1 10.20 1.70 -2.56
N ARG A 2 10.80 1.33 -1.41
CA ARG A 2 10.16 1.29 -0.06
C ARG A 2 10.56 2.45 0.85
N ALA A 3 11.36 3.38 0.33
CA ALA A 3 11.87 4.49 1.11
C ALA A 3 10.73 5.36 1.68
N CYS A 4 10.92 5.89 2.88
CA CYS A 4 10.04 6.94 3.37
C CYS A 4 10.36 8.24 2.63
N LEU A 5 9.36 8.80 1.95
CA LEU A 5 9.51 10.05 1.22
C LEU A 5 9.69 11.30 2.10
N ILE A 6 9.40 11.21 3.40
CA ILE A 6 9.55 12.32 4.34
C ILE A 6 10.99 12.42 4.87
N CYS A 7 11.50 11.35 5.48
CA CYS A 7 12.83 11.35 6.12
C CYS A 7 13.93 10.67 5.28
N GLY A 8 13.59 10.05 4.14
CA GLY A 8 14.55 9.38 3.27
C GLY A 8 15.05 8.01 3.76
N THR A 9 14.53 7.49 4.87
CA THR A 9 14.87 6.14 5.35
C THR A 9 14.54 5.09 4.28
N GLN A 10 15.55 4.39 3.76
CA GLN A 10 15.44 3.58 2.55
C GLN A 10 14.59 2.31 2.71
N LYS A 11 14.67 1.67 3.88
CA LYS A 11 13.93 0.45 4.21
C LYS A 11 13.45 0.55 5.66
N PRO A 12 12.45 1.39 5.95
CA PRO A 12 11.93 1.50 7.30
C PRO A 12 11.34 0.16 7.73
N ARG A 13 11.67 -0.27 8.96
CA ARG A 13 11.20 -1.54 9.50
C ARG A 13 9.68 -1.57 9.61
N ASP A 14 9.14 -0.52 10.21
CA ASP A 14 7.71 -0.32 10.41
C ASP A 14 7.23 0.79 9.48
N ARG A 15 6.21 0.48 8.69
CA ARG A 15 5.59 1.41 7.75
C ARG A 15 4.12 1.57 8.08
N PHE A 16 3.62 2.77 7.83
CA PHE A 16 2.25 3.15 8.15
C PHE A 16 1.61 3.79 6.93
N VAL A 17 0.34 3.45 6.70
CA VAL A 17 -0.44 3.96 5.59
C VAL A 17 -1.49 4.97 6.07
N SER A 18 -1.67 6.04 5.32
CA SER A 18 -2.82 6.94 5.47
C SER A 18 -4.08 6.26 4.95
N THR A 19 -5.04 6.03 5.84
CA THR A 19 -6.32 5.41 5.49
C THR A 19 -7.20 6.26 4.56
N ALA A 20 -6.92 7.56 4.42
CA ALA A 20 -7.66 8.47 3.54
C ALA A 20 -7.12 8.55 2.10
N CYS A 21 -5.84 8.25 1.88
CA CYS A 21 -5.22 8.45 0.55
C CYS A 21 -4.25 7.35 0.09
N GLY A 22 -3.88 6.39 0.96
CA GLY A 22 -3.02 5.28 0.60
C GLY A 22 -1.52 5.57 0.62
N HIS A 23 -1.10 6.79 0.92
CA HIS A 23 0.31 7.15 1.07
C HIS A 23 0.96 6.44 2.26
N VAL A 24 2.23 6.06 2.10
CA VAL A 24 3.00 5.29 3.08
C VAL A 24 4.19 6.11 3.59
N VAL A 25 4.41 6.07 4.90
CA VAL A 25 5.59 6.66 5.56
C VAL A 25 6.15 5.69 6.61
N CYS A 26 7.34 5.97 7.16
CA CYS A 26 7.88 5.18 8.28
C CYS A 26 7.11 5.46 9.58
N GLY A 27 7.26 4.57 10.57
CA GLY A 27 6.64 4.73 11.89
C GLY A 27 6.93 6.08 12.55
N PHE A 28 8.19 6.52 12.53
CA PHE A 28 8.58 7.82 13.09
C PHE A 28 7.83 9.00 12.45
N CYS A 29 7.69 9.01 11.11
CA CYS A 29 6.98 10.07 10.40
C CYS A 29 5.45 9.96 10.52
N ALA A 30 4.93 8.81 10.94
CA ALA A 30 3.50 8.61 11.18
C ALA A 30 3.09 8.95 12.62
N GLU A 31 4.04 9.02 13.55
CA GLU A 31 3.79 9.18 14.97
C GLU A 31 3.03 10.49 15.25
N GLY A 32 1.87 10.37 15.92
CA GLY A 32 1.01 11.51 16.26
C GLY A 32 0.32 12.20 15.07
N ALA A 33 0.52 11.74 13.83
CA ALA A 33 -0.05 12.37 12.65
C ALA A 33 -1.58 12.20 12.58
N LYS A 34 -2.29 13.33 12.51
CA LYS A 34 -3.76 13.39 12.28
C LYS A 34 -4.12 13.65 10.81
N GLU A 35 -3.12 13.93 10.00
CA GLU A 35 -3.21 14.20 8.57
C GLU A 35 -2.10 13.44 7.86
N CYS A 36 -2.30 13.13 6.58
CA CYS A 36 -1.28 12.45 5.79
C CYS A 36 -0.05 13.36 5.65
N PRO A 37 1.15 12.94 6.10
CA PRO A 37 2.35 13.79 6.03
C PRO A 37 2.75 14.19 4.60
N LEU A 38 2.27 13.48 3.59
CA LEU A 38 2.58 13.73 2.17
C LEU A 38 1.56 14.61 1.43
N CYS A 39 0.30 14.67 1.87
CA CYS A 39 -0.75 15.39 1.12
C CYS A 39 -1.78 16.09 2.01
N LEU A 40 -1.56 16.11 3.33
CA LEU A 40 -2.33 16.83 4.35
C LEU A 40 -3.81 16.44 4.47
N LYS A 41 -4.26 15.37 3.81
CA LYS A 41 -5.63 14.86 4.00
C LYS A 41 -5.82 14.35 5.43
N PRO A 42 -6.87 14.79 6.16
CA PRO A 42 -7.22 14.23 7.47
C PRO A 42 -7.34 12.71 7.41
N THR A 43 -6.65 12.02 8.30
CA THR A 43 -6.48 10.58 8.19
C THR A 43 -6.19 9.93 9.54
N LYS A 44 -6.34 8.61 9.58
CA LYS A 44 -5.69 7.76 10.57
C LYS A 44 -4.52 7.05 9.90
N MET A 45 -3.39 7.02 10.61
CA MET A 45 -2.24 6.22 10.23
C MET A 45 -2.42 4.80 10.78
N VAL A 46 -2.31 3.80 9.92
CA VAL A 46 -2.47 2.39 10.31
C VAL A 46 -1.20 1.64 9.94
N HIS A 47 -0.73 0.79 10.86
CA HIS A 47 0.45 -0.04 10.64
C HIS A 47 0.23 -0.98 9.45
N LEU A 48 1.19 -1.06 8.54
CA LEU A 48 1.12 -1.87 7.33
C LEU A 48 1.72 -3.25 7.60
N PHE A 49 0.93 -4.31 7.42
CA PHE A 49 1.42 -5.69 7.51
C PHE A 49 1.89 -6.16 6.14
N GLU A 50 3.19 -6.29 5.98
CA GLU A 50 3.85 -6.73 4.75
C GLU A 50 5.18 -7.40 5.05
N ASP A 51 5.60 -8.29 4.16
CA ASP A 51 6.91 -8.93 4.22
C ASP A 51 8.02 -7.96 3.81
N GLN A 52 9.22 -8.06 4.42
CA GLN A 52 10.35 -7.18 4.11
C GLN A 52 11.13 -7.55 2.84
N HIS A 53 11.04 -8.81 2.44
CA HIS A 53 11.82 -9.46 1.40
C HIS A 53 11.01 -9.73 0.13
N THR A 54 9.69 -9.91 0.25
CA THR A 54 8.80 -10.18 -0.88
C THR A 54 7.63 -9.20 -0.98
N ARG A 55 7.07 -9.06 -2.20
CA ARG A 55 5.79 -8.38 -2.46
C ARG A 55 4.64 -9.37 -2.66
N GLU A 56 4.90 -10.64 -2.43
CA GLU A 56 3.98 -11.72 -2.69
C GLU A 56 2.64 -11.51 -1.99
N CYS A 57 1.55 -11.76 -2.72
CA CYS A 57 0.22 -11.75 -2.14
C CYS A 57 0.02 -13.01 -1.28
N GLY A 58 -0.21 -12.85 0.02
CA GLY A 58 -0.47 -13.96 0.95
C GLY A 58 -1.76 -14.75 0.71
N VAL A 59 -2.50 -14.50 -0.39
CA VAL A 59 -3.70 -15.25 -0.78
C VAL A 59 -3.48 -16.05 -2.07
N CYS A 60 -2.99 -15.40 -3.14
CA CYS A 60 -2.80 -16.07 -4.43
C CYS A 60 -1.34 -16.39 -4.77
N LEU A 61 -0.40 -16.01 -3.89
CA LEU A 61 1.04 -16.18 -4.10
C LEU A 61 1.58 -15.49 -5.37
N CYS A 62 0.85 -14.49 -5.90
CA CYS A 62 1.39 -13.64 -6.97
C CYS A 62 2.58 -12.86 -6.40
N GLU A 63 3.78 -13.12 -6.92
CA GLU A 63 5.06 -12.59 -6.40
C GLU A 63 5.15 -11.07 -6.46
N SER A 64 4.60 -10.45 -7.50
CA SER A 64 4.68 -9.00 -7.75
C SER A 64 3.33 -8.45 -8.22
N PRO A 65 2.35 -8.32 -7.30
CA PRO A 65 1.03 -7.83 -7.66
C PRO A 65 1.09 -6.34 -8.03
N VAL A 66 0.55 -6.00 -9.20
CA VAL A 66 0.60 -4.64 -9.77
C VAL A 66 -0.13 -3.62 -8.88
N ILE A 67 -1.33 -3.97 -8.41
CA ILE A 67 -2.16 -3.07 -7.59
C ILE A 67 -2.40 -3.73 -6.24
N ARG A 68 -1.80 -3.18 -5.20
CA ARG A 68 -1.98 -3.67 -3.83
C ARG A 68 -2.96 -2.76 -3.08
N ARG A 69 -3.79 -3.36 -2.23
CA ARG A 69 -4.81 -2.67 -1.42
C ARG A 69 -4.63 -3.00 0.04
N VAL A 70 -4.75 -1.98 0.88
CA VAL A 70 -4.73 -2.12 2.34
C VAL A 70 -6.15 -2.07 2.87
N ILE A 71 -6.47 -2.99 3.76
CA ILE A 71 -7.70 -2.95 4.54
C ILE A 71 -7.55 -1.89 5.64
N ARG A 72 -8.37 -0.83 5.63
CA ARG A 72 -8.18 0.35 6.49
C ARG A 72 -8.32 0.04 7.99
N SER A 73 -9.11 -0.97 8.34
CA SER A 73 -9.38 -1.35 9.73
C SER A 73 -8.22 -2.07 10.41
N CYS A 74 -7.37 -2.77 9.64
CA CYS A 74 -6.37 -3.66 10.20
C CYS A 74 -4.98 -3.56 9.56
N GLY A 75 -4.83 -2.85 8.46
CA GLY A 75 -3.51 -2.62 7.85
C GLY A 75 -2.96 -3.80 7.04
N HIS A 76 -3.69 -4.91 6.90
CA HIS A 76 -3.28 -6.02 6.06
C HIS A 76 -3.39 -5.65 4.58
N LEU A 77 -2.37 -6.07 3.82
CA LEU A 77 -2.20 -5.79 2.41
C LEU A 77 -2.52 -7.01 1.54
N LEU A 78 -3.27 -6.80 0.45
CA LEU A 78 -3.60 -7.83 -0.52
C LEU A 78 -3.42 -7.33 -1.95
N TYR A 79 -3.27 -8.26 -2.89
CA TYR A 79 -3.51 -7.96 -4.29
C TYR A 79 -4.98 -7.54 -4.50
N SER A 80 -5.21 -6.50 -5.31
CA SER A 80 -6.55 -5.99 -5.59
C SER A 80 -7.50 -7.06 -6.14
N ALA A 81 -7.03 -7.97 -7.01
CA ALA A 81 -7.90 -9.02 -7.55
C ALA A 81 -8.34 -10.03 -6.48
N CYS A 82 -7.44 -10.39 -5.55
CA CYS A 82 -7.78 -11.26 -4.41
C CYS A 82 -8.83 -10.60 -3.52
N LEU A 83 -8.67 -9.32 -3.21
CA LEU A 83 -9.62 -8.60 -2.38
C LEU A 83 -11.01 -8.54 -3.03
N ILE A 84 -11.08 -8.26 -4.35
CA ILE A 84 -12.33 -8.26 -5.12
C ILE A 84 -12.97 -9.65 -5.10
N LYS A 85 -12.18 -10.70 -5.31
CA LYS A 85 -12.68 -12.09 -5.27
C LYS A 85 -13.29 -12.43 -3.91
N ILE A 86 -12.59 -12.11 -2.81
CA ILE A 86 -13.09 -12.35 -1.46
C ILE A 86 -14.40 -11.58 -1.22
N TRP A 87 -14.48 -10.33 -1.69
CA TRP A 87 -15.72 -9.55 -1.61
C TRP A 87 -16.87 -10.20 -2.40
N MET A 88 -16.62 -10.62 -3.64
CA MET A 88 -17.62 -11.30 -4.47
C MET A 88 -18.10 -12.60 -3.83
N ASP A 89 -17.18 -13.39 -3.27
CA ASP A 89 -17.50 -14.66 -2.62
C ASP A 89 -18.31 -14.42 -1.32
N ALA A 90 -18.01 -13.36 -0.57
CA ALA A 90 -18.80 -12.94 0.59
C ALA A 90 -20.23 -12.51 0.20
N CYS A 91 -20.38 -11.68 -0.85
CA CYS A 91 -21.69 -11.26 -1.36
C CYS A 91 -22.53 -12.45 -1.84
N ARG A 92 -21.93 -13.38 -2.61
CA ARG A 92 -22.62 -14.58 -3.12
C ARG A 92 -23.06 -15.54 -2.05
N SER A 93 -22.33 -15.58 -0.94
CA SER A 93 -22.59 -16.51 0.17
C SER A 93 -23.37 -15.85 1.32
N GLU A 94 -23.80 -14.60 1.17
CA GLU A 94 -24.44 -13.80 2.22
C GLU A 94 -23.62 -13.78 3.53
N ARG A 95 -22.30 -13.69 3.39
CA ARG A 95 -21.34 -13.67 4.51
C ARG A 95 -20.71 -12.30 4.66
N GLN A 96 -20.16 -12.05 5.85
CA GLN A 96 -19.39 -10.84 6.11
C GLN A 96 -18.10 -10.81 5.28
N PHE A 97 -17.78 -9.64 4.72
CA PHE A 97 -16.55 -9.38 4.00
C PHE A 97 -15.43 -9.05 5.00
N VAL A 98 -14.66 -10.07 5.38
CA VAL A 98 -13.63 -9.97 6.43
C VAL A 98 -12.23 -10.24 5.92
N CYS A 99 -11.24 -9.70 6.63
CA CYS A 99 -9.82 -9.87 6.34
C CYS A 99 -9.45 -11.36 6.43
N PRO A 100 -8.79 -11.95 5.42
CA PRO A 100 -8.42 -13.36 5.47
C PRO A 100 -7.32 -13.66 6.51
N PHE A 101 -6.60 -12.64 6.98
CA PHE A 101 -5.50 -12.81 7.93
C PHE A 101 -5.94 -12.65 9.39
N CYS A 102 -6.79 -11.66 9.69
CA CYS A 102 -7.17 -11.34 11.07
C CYS A 102 -8.68 -11.24 11.32
N ARG A 103 -9.51 -11.48 10.30
CA ARG A 103 -10.98 -11.44 10.35
C ARG A 103 -11.62 -10.09 10.72
N ALA A 104 -10.84 -9.01 10.78
CA ALA A 104 -11.41 -7.65 10.87
C ALA A 104 -12.25 -7.32 9.62
N ASP A 105 -13.21 -6.41 9.74
CA ASP A 105 -14.04 -5.94 8.61
C ASP A 105 -13.16 -5.34 7.50
N CYS A 106 -13.33 -5.80 6.26
CA CYS A 106 -12.56 -5.32 5.11
C CYS A 106 -13.00 -3.94 4.59
N ASN A 107 -14.17 -3.45 4.99
CA ASN A 107 -14.77 -2.25 4.42
C ASN A 107 -14.40 -1.00 5.25
N PRO A 108 -13.75 0.03 4.68
CA PRO A 108 -13.23 0.14 3.31
C PRO A 108 -11.76 -0.31 3.16
N ALA A 109 -11.37 -0.66 1.93
CA ALA A 109 -9.97 -0.85 1.54
C ALA A 109 -9.49 0.24 0.58
N ILE A 110 -8.21 0.62 0.67
CA ILE A 110 -7.61 1.70 -0.11
C ILE A 110 -6.44 1.19 -0.96
N VAL A 111 -6.22 1.77 -2.14
CA VAL A 111 -5.05 1.49 -2.96
C VAL A 111 -3.81 2.00 -2.23
N LEU A 112 -2.78 1.15 -2.11
CA LEU A 112 -1.48 1.57 -1.60
C LEU A 112 -0.80 2.43 -2.66
N GLN A 113 -0.44 3.67 -2.30
CA GLN A 113 0.35 4.53 -3.18
C GLN A 113 1.80 4.09 -3.05
N GLU A 114 2.24 3.35 -4.05
CA GLU A 114 3.64 3.00 -4.22
C GLU A 114 4.24 3.98 -5.21
N ASP A 115 5.40 4.55 -4.88
CA ASP A 115 6.07 5.44 -5.82
C ASP A 115 6.31 4.69 -7.12
N GLU A 116 5.64 5.15 -8.19
CA GLU A 116 6.01 4.79 -9.55
C GLU A 116 7.47 5.19 -9.70
N GLU A 117 8.36 4.22 -9.82
CA GLU A 117 9.64 4.45 -10.49
C GLU A 117 9.29 4.94 -11.89
N LYS A 118 9.17 6.25 -12.05
CA LYS A 118 9.31 6.88 -13.36
C LYS A 118 10.68 6.45 -13.83
N GLU A 119 10.73 5.43 -14.68
CA GLU A 119 11.89 5.13 -15.49
C GLU A 119 12.33 6.45 -16.11
N LYS A 120 13.38 7.04 -15.54
CA LYS A 120 14.17 8.04 -16.21
C LYS A 120 14.90 7.31 -17.33
N ASN A 121 14.17 6.92 -18.37
CA ASN A 121 14.75 6.61 -19.66
C ASN A 121 15.18 7.96 -20.25
N LYS A 122 16.27 8.51 -19.70
CA LYS A 122 17.08 9.54 -20.32
C LYS A 122 17.71 8.88 -21.54
N THR A 123 16.95 8.72 -22.62
CA THR A 123 17.53 8.64 -23.96
C THR A 123 18.28 9.95 -24.16
N LYS A 124 19.58 9.91 -23.89
CA LYS A 124 20.56 10.92 -24.29
C LYS A 124 20.55 10.97 -25.82
N ILE A 125 19.63 11.71 -26.42
CA ILE A 125 19.80 12.18 -27.79
C ILE A 125 20.91 13.23 -27.70
N ARG A 126 22.13 12.84 -28.08
CA ARG A 126 23.23 13.79 -28.30
C ARG A 126 22.76 14.80 -29.36
N PRO A 127 22.96 16.11 -29.17
CA PRO A 127 22.80 17.03 -30.28
C PRO A 127 23.83 16.64 -31.36
N LYS A 128 23.37 16.46 -32.61
CA LYS A 128 24.28 16.46 -33.75
C LYS A 128 24.86 17.87 -33.83
N SER A 129 26.14 17.99 -33.54
CA SER A 129 26.95 19.16 -33.82
C SER A 129 27.29 19.19 -35.32
N ALA A 130 27.09 20.35 -35.94
CA ALA A 130 27.53 20.80 -37.27
C ALA A 130 26.98 20.04 -38.49
#